data_AF-A0A2E7CAH5-F1
#
_entry.id   AF-A0A2E7CAH5-F1
#
_cell.length_a   1.000
_cell.length_b   1.000
_cell.length_c   1.000
_cell.angle_alpha   90.00
_cell.angle_beta   90.00
_cell.angle_gamma   90.00
#
_symmetry.space_group_name_H-M   'P 1'
#
loop_
_entity.id
_entity.type
_entity.pdbx_description
1 polymer ?
#
loop_
_entity_poly.entity_id
_entity_poly.type
_entity_poly.pdbx_seq_one_letter_code
_entity_poly.pdbx_strand_id
1 'polypeptide(L)'
;MPLRLTHLFGAIIVLGALAYGYMHYSGYVTRIKNSIKNRVYESDAISNYSKDVKSAAVEFDLSYPYLMALIQLECGGRKPAGSRFEKHVFKRLKDVRDGNRENYENVTPKHLKDASDAALKNLATSWGPFQLMGYKCILLGVKIKDIRGEEAVYYGAKWIDLAYGKRLRNEQFKDCFHIHNTGRPYPNNGRPTTHDPQYIPRGLAAIEKYKNAGK
;
A
#
# COMPACT_ATOMS: atom_id res chain seq x y z
N MET A 1 -6.03 60.42 -8.16
CA MET A 1 -5.15 59.41 -7.54
C MET A 1 -5.72 58.67 -6.31
N PRO A 2 -6.62 59.22 -5.46
CA PRO A 2 -6.97 58.57 -4.18
C PRO A 2 -7.95 57.38 -4.29
N LEU A 3 -8.83 57.35 -5.31
CA LEU A 3 -9.79 56.24 -5.50
C LEU A 3 -9.12 54.89 -5.81
N ARG A 4 -7.97 54.89 -6.51
CA ARG A 4 -7.29 53.62 -6.86
C ARG A 4 -6.64 52.96 -5.65
N LEU A 5 -6.21 53.75 -4.66
CA LEU A 5 -5.63 53.24 -3.42
C LEU A 5 -6.70 52.57 -2.54
N THR A 6 -7.88 53.19 -2.40
CA THR A 6 -8.97 52.63 -1.57
C THR A 6 -9.53 51.32 -2.14
N HIS A 7 -9.65 51.20 -3.46
CA HIS A 7 -10.02 49.93 -4.11
C HIS A 7 -8.96 48.83 -3.95
N LEU A 8 -7.67 49.18 -3.96
CA LEU A 8 -6.59 48.23 -3.73
C LEU A 8 -6.60 47.70 -2.29
N PHE A 9 -6.79 48.57 -1.30
CA PHE A 9 -6.92 48.17 0.10
C PHE A 9 -8.16 47.29 0.35
N GLY A 10 -9.31 47.64 -0.25
CA GLY A 10 -10.52 46.83 -0.19
C GLY A 10 -10.31 45.42 -0.78
N ALA A 11 -9.63 45.32 -1.93
CA ALA A 11 -9.34 44.04 -2.57
C ALA A 11 -8.41 43.15 -1.71
N ILE A 12 -7.39 43.73 -1.06
CA ILE A 12 -6.48 43.00 -0.17
C ILE A 12 -7.24 42.43 1.04
N ILE A 13 -8.15 43.19 1.64
CA ILE A 13 -8.96 42.74 2.78
C ILE A 13 -9.87 41.57 2.37
N VAL A 14 -10.55 41.69 1.22
CA VAL A 14 -11.43 40.62 0.71
C VAL A 14 -10.63 39.36 0.38
N LEU A 15 -9.49 39.49 -0.30
CA LEU A 15 -8.62 38.35 -0.60
C LEU A 15 -8.05 37.70 0.66
N GLY A 16 -7.68 38.50 1.67
CA GLY A 16 -7.23 38.02 2.97
C GLY A 16 -8.31 37.25 3.72
N ALA A 17 -9.55 37.75 3.73
CA ALA A 17 -10.69 37.08 4.34
C ALA A 17 -11.06 35.78 3.61
N LEU A 18 -11.02 35.76 2.28
CA LEU A 18 -11.24 34.56 1.47
C LEU A 18 -10.13 33.52 1.67
N ALA A 19 -8.86 33.94 1.74
CA ALA A 19 -7.73 33.05 2.01
C ALA A 19 -7.80 32.46 3.43
N TYR A 20 -8.14 33.28 4.43
CA TYR A 20 -8.35 32.83 5.81
C TYR A 20 -9.52 31.84 5.91
N GLY A 21 -10.67 32.18 5.31
CA GLY A 21 -11.83 31.29 5.22
C GLY A 21 -11.49 29.99 4.51
N TYR A 22 -10.76 30.05 3.40
CA TYR A 22 -10.29 28.85 2.69
C TYR A 22 -9.35 28.01 3.55
N MET A 23 -8.37 28.60 4.24
CA MET A 23 -7.45 27.85 5.11
C MET A 23 -8.17 27.17 6.28
N HIS A 24 -9.13 27.86 6.93
CA HIS A 24 -9.89 27.29 8.05
C HIS A 24 -10.91 26.22 7.60
N TYR A 25 -11.54 26.41 6.43
CA TYR A 25 -12.61 25.52 5.98
C TYR A 25 -12.11 24.37 5.09
N SER A 26 -11.01 24.56 4.35
CA SER A 26 -10.42 23.52 3.49
C SER A 26 -9.95 22.30 4.30
N GLY A 27 -9.41 22.51 5.50
CA GLY A 27 -9.04 21.44 6.41
C GLY A 27 -10.25 20.59 6.85
N TYR A 28 -11.38 21.24 7.15
CA TYR A 28 -12.63 20.58 7.51
C TYR A 28 -13.22 19.80 6.34
N VAL A 29 -13.31 20.41 5.16
CA VAL A 29 -13.79 19.77 3.93
C VAL A 29 -12.91 18.57 3.56
N THR A 30 -11.59 18.69 3.72
CA THR A 30 -10.64 17.60 3.44
C THR A 30 -10.83 16.44 4.42
N ARG A 31 -11.03 16.73 5.70
CA ARG A 31 -11.33 15.71 6.72
C ARG A 31 -12.64 14.98 6.41
N ILE A 32 -13.70 15.70 6.03
CA ILE A 32 -14.98 15.08 5.64
C ILE A 32 -14.80 14.20 4.41
N LYS A 33 -14.17 14.72 3.34
CA LYS A 33 -13.93 13.95 2.10
C LYS A 33 -13.13 12.68 2.39
N ASN A 34 -12.09 12.76 3.22
CA ASN A 34 -11.29 11.61 3.62
C ASN A 34 -12.08 10.62 4.48
N SER A 35 -12.94 11.10 5.38
CA SER A 35 -13.82 10.26 6.20
C SER A 35 -14.80 9.46 5.34
N ILE A 36 -15.49 10.12 4.39
CA ILE A 36 -16.41 9.47 3.46
C ILE A 36 -15.67 8.44 2.60
N LYS A 37 -14.56 8.85 1.99
CA LYS A 37 -13.71 7.97 1.16
C LYS A 37 -13.26 6.72 1.93
N ASN A 38 -12.84 6.89 3.17
CA ASN A 38 -12.42 5.78 4.01
C ASN A 38 -13.56 4.82 4.35
N ARG A 39 -14.80 5.31 4.54
CA ARG A 39 -15.98 4.45 4.76
C ARG A 39 -16.33 3.63 3.52
N VAL A 40 -16.26 4.24 2.33
CA VAL A 40 -16.49 3.52 1.06
C VAL A 40 -15.45 2.42 0.89
N TYR A 41 -14.16 2.74 1.10
CA TYR A 41 -13.09 1.75 0.98
C TYR A 41 -13.20 0.61 1.99
N GLU A 42 -13.67 0.92 3.20
CA GLU A 42 -13.94 -0.07 4.23
C GLU A 42 -15.08 -1.01 3.83
N SER A 43 -16.20 -0.46 3.36
CA SER A 43 -17.32 -1.23 2.84
C SER A 43 -16.92 -2.12 1.66
N ASP A 44 -16.15 -1.59 0.71
CA ASP A 44 -15.67 -2.31 -0.46
C ASP A 44 -14.70 -3.44 -0.06
N ALA A 45 -13.80 -3.18 0.88
CA ALA A 45 -12.87 -4.19 1.35
C ALA A 45 -13.62 -5.36 2.00
N ILE A 46 -14.60 -5.07 2.87
CA ILE A 46 -15.41 -6.11 3.54
C ILE A 46 -16.15 -6.96 2.51
N SER A 47 -16.89 -6.33 1.59
CA SER A 47 -17.71 -7.04 0.61
C SER A 47 -16.88 -7.90 -0.34
N ASN A 48 -15.71 -7.42 -0.75
CA ASN A 48 -14.90 -8.08 -1.77
C ASN A 48 -13.91 -9.12 -1.24
N TYR A 49 -13.44 -8.95 0.01
CA TYR A 49 -12.27 -9.68 0.51
C TYR A 49 -12.46 -10.32 1.89
N SER A 50 -13.46 -9.94 2.68
CA SER A 50 -13.57 -10.43 4.07
C SER A 50 -13.55 -11.95 4.18
N LYS A 51 -14.29 -12.67 3.32
CA LYS A 51 -14.34 -14.14 3.33
C LYS A 51 -12.96 -14.76 3.10
N ASP A 52 -12.28 -14.36 2.03
CA ASP A 52 -10.97 -14.91 1.65
C ASP A 52 -9.90 -14.55 2.69
N VAL A 53 -9.99 -13.34 3.25
CA VAL A 53 -9.08 -12.87 4.30
C VAL A 53 -9.29 -13.60 5.61
N LYS A 54 -10.54 -13.95 5.98
CA LYS A 54 -10.80 -14.80 7.16
C LYS A 54 -10.14 -16.17 7.01
N SER A 55 -10.32 -16.82 5.86
CA SER A 55 -9.69 -18.12 5.59
C SER A 55 -8.16 -18.03 5.67
N ALA A 56 -7.56 -17.02 5.03
CA ALA A 56 -6.12 -16.83 5.04
C ALA A 56 -5.57 -16.45 6.43
N ALA A 57 -6.32 -15.65 7.20
CA ALA A 57 -5.96 -15.28 8.57
C ALA A 57 -5.88 -16.51 9.48
N VAL A 58 -6.84 -17.44 9.35
CA VAL A 58 -6.84 -18.70 10.09
C VAL A 58 -5.70 -19.60 9.64
N GLU A 59 -5.54 -19.80 8.32
CA GLU A 59 -4.51 -20.69 7.75
C GLU A 59 -3.09 -20.32 8.19
N PHE A 60 -2.76 -19.02 8.16
CA PHE A 60 -1.40 -18.55 8.41
C PHE A 60 -1.17 -17.99 9.82
N ASP A 61 -2.16 -18.11 10.71
CA ASP A 61 -2.16 -17.49 12.04
C ASP A 61 -1.75 -16.00 11.96
N LEU A 62 -2.52 -15.22 11.19
CA LEU A 62 -2.31 -13.80 10.96
C LEU A 62 -3.53 -13.00 11.42
N SER A 63 -3.27 -11.75 11.80
CA SER A 63 -4.33 -10.82 12.21
C SER A 63 -5.26 -10.46 11.04
N TYR A 64 -6.50 -10.97 11.07
CA TYR A 64 -7.58 -10.53 10.17
C TYR A 64 -7.69 -9.01 10.03
N PRO A 65 -7.76 -8.22 11.14
CA PRO A 65 -7.92 -6.78 11.02
C PRO A 65 -6.70 -6.10 10.38
N TYR A 66 -5.48 -6.64 10.56
CA TYR A 66 -4.30 -6.16 9.84
C TYR A 66 -4.41 -6.41 8.34
N LEU A 67 -4.77 -7.63 7.92
CA LEU A 67 -4.87 -7.97 6.51
C LEU A 67 -5.93 -7.11 5.80
N MET A 68 -7.10 -6.92 6.42
CA MET A 68 -8.15 -6.05 5.90
C MET A 68 -7.70 -4.58 5.81
N ALA A 69 -7.04 -4.08 6.86
CA ALA A 69 -6.48 -2.74 6.85
C ALA A 69 -5.50 -2.57 5.69
N LEU A 70 -4.59 -3.53 5.50
CA LEU A 70 -3.59 -3.50 4.44
C LEU A 70 -4.24 -3.45 3.05
N ILE A 71 -5.23 -4.31 2.77
CA ILE A 71 -5.98 -4.29 1.50
C ILE A 71 -6.63 -2.91 1.26
N GLN A 72 -7.20 -2.32 2.30
CA GLN A 72 -7.77 -0.98 2.21
C GLN A 72 -6.73 0.07 1.83
N LEU A 73 -5.51 0.01 2.36
CA LEU A 73 -4.43 0.94 1.97
C LEU A 73 -3.93 0.69 0.54
N GLU A 74 -3.74 -0.57 0.18
CA GLU A 74 -3.04 -0.96 -1.05
C GLU A 74 -3.92 -0.82 -2.29
N CYS A 75 -5.20 -1.21 -2.22
CA CYS A 75 -6.10 -1.13 -3.38
C CYS A 75 -7.40 -0.33 -3.12
N GLY A 76 -7.64 0.11 -1.89
CA GLY A 76 -8.90 0.77 -1.52
C GLY A 76 -10.07 -0.19 -1.38
N GLY A 77 -9.82 -1.49 -1.23
CA GLY A 77 -10.89 -2.51 -1.18
C GLY A 77 -11.49 -2.90 -2.54
N ARG A 78 -10.98 -2.35 -3.64
CA ARG A 78 -11.50 -2.58 -5.00
C ARG A 78 -11.15 -3.97 -5.53
N LYS A 79 -12.09 -4.62 -6.21
CA LYS A 79 -11.89 -5.87 -6.97
C LYS A 79 -12.32 -5.65 -8.43
N PRO A 80 -11.42 -5.81 -9.42
CA PRO A 80 -10.01 -6.15 -9.29
C PRO A 80 -9.16 -5.02 -8.67
N ALA A 81 -8.11 -5.38 -7.95
CA ALA A 81 -7.27 -4.46 -7.16
C ALA A 81 -6.39 -3.49 -7.98
N GLY A 82 -6.33 -3.67 -9.31
CA GLY A 82 -5.40 -2.95 -10.18
C GLY A 82 -3.96 -3.43 -10.04
N SER A 83 -3.06 -2.79 -10.78
CA SER A 83 -1.63 -3.10 -10.79
C SER A 83 -0.80 -1.85 -11.03
N ARG A 84 0.48 -1.90 -10.62
CA ARG A 84 1.41 -0.77 -10.81
C ARG A 84 2.79 -1.27 -11.21
N PHE A 85 3.27 -0.76 -12.34
CA PHE A 85 4.60 -1.08 -12.86
C PHE A 85 5.68 -0.20 -12.22
N GLU A 86 6.73 -0.82 -11.69
CA GLU A 86 7.88 -0.15 -11.09
C GLU A 86 9.10 -0.16 -12.00
N LYS A 87 9.32 0.95 -12.71
CA LYS A 87 10.47 1.12 -13.64
C LYS A 87 11.82 0.78 -13.00
N HIS A 88 12.00 1.19 -11.74
CA HIS A 88 13.26 0.96 -11.02
C HIS A 88 13.45 -0.53 -10.65
N VAL A 89 12.38 -1.26 -10.33
CA VAL A 89 12.43 -2.71 -10.08
C VAL A 89 12.74 -3.45 -11.37
N PHE A 90 12.11 -3.06 -12.49
CA PHE A 90 12.39 -3.64 -13.80
C PHE A 90 13.86 -3.54 -14.16
N LYS A 91 14.45 -2.35 -14.01
CA LYS A 91 15.88 -2.14 -14.25
C LYS A 91 16.74 -3.09 -13.39
N ARG A 92 16.46 -3.19 -12.09
CA ARG A 92 17.20 -4.08 -11.18
C ARG A 92 17.07 -5.56 -11.54
N LEU A 93 15.88 -6.02 -11.92
CA LEU A 93 15.67 -7.40 -12.37
C LEU A 93 16.40 -7.67 -13.70
N LYS A 94 16.40 -6.71 -14.61
CA LYS A 94 17.16 -6.78 -15.86
C LYS A 94 18.67 -6.85 -15.58
N ASP A 95 19.17 -6.03 -14.67
CA ASP A 95 20.58 -6.08 -14.24
C ASP A 95 20.95 -7.46 -13.66
N VAL A 96 20.05 -8.12 -12.91
CA VAL A 96 20.27 -9.49 -12.42
C VAL A 96 20.31 -10.50 -13.55
N ARG A 97 19.35 -10.44 -14.49
CA ARG A 97 19.32 -11.36 -15.64
C ARG A 97 20.57 -11.22 -16.49
N ASP A 98 20.97 -10.00 -16.78
CA ASP A 98 22.06 -9.67 -17.70
C ASP A 98 23.45 -9.82 -17.03
N GLY A 99 23.52 -10.22 -15.76
CA GLY A 99 24.77 -10.47 -15.03
C GLY A 99 25.45 -9.22 -14.47
N ASN A 100 24.81 -8.05 -14.57
CA ASN A 100 25.32 -6.77 -14.05
C ASN A 100 25.08 -6.61 -12.52
N ARG A 101 24.35 -7.55 -11.91
CA ARG A 101 24.02 -7.59 -10.48
C ARG A 101 23.92 -9.04 -10.03
N GLU A 102 24.55 -9.37 -8.90
CA GLU A 102 24.53 -10.75 -8.37
C GLU A 102 23.13 -11.21 -7.99
N ASN A 103 22.36 -10.36 -7.31
CA ASN A 103 20.99 -10.67 -6.91
C ASN A 103 20.16 -9.38 -6.66
N TYR A 104 18.84 -9.55 -6.68
CA TYR A 104 17.88 -8.56 -6.19
C TYR A 104 16.96 -9.23 -5.18
N GLU A 105 17.21 -8.95 -3.90
CA GLU A 105 16.63 -9.73 -2.79
C GLU A 105 16.90 -11.23 -2.98
N ASN A 106 15.87 -12.07 -3.05
CA ASN A 106 15.98 -13.51 -3.26
C ASN A 106 16.03 -13.92 -4.75
N VAL A 107 16.00 -12.96 -5.67
CA VAL A 107 16.04 -13.23 -7.11
C VAL A 107 17.48 -13.31 -7.60
N THR A 108 17.84 -14.44 -8.23
CA THR A 108 19.16 -14.73 -8.75
C THR A 108 19.13 -14.84 -10.28
N PRO A 109 20.28 -14.80 -10.97
CA PRO A 109 20.35 -14.95 -12.42
C PRO A 109 19.70 -16.26 -12.90
N LYS A 110 19.83 -17.35 -12.10
CA LYS A 110 19.19 -18.65 -12.40
C LYS A 110 17.66 -18.53 -12.51
N HIS A 111 17.02 -17.69 -11.72
CA HIS A 111 15.57 -17.48 -11.79
C HIS A 111 15.14 -16.72 -13.06
N LEU A 112 16.03 -15.94 -13.66
CA LEU A 112 15.70 -15.01 -14.74
C LEU A 112 16.32 -15.37 -16.09
N LYS A 113 17.14 -16.42 -16.17
CA LYS A 113 17.95 -16.79 -17.35
C LYS A 113 17.16 -16.74 -18.67
N ASP A 114 15.93 -17.25 -18.67
CA ASP A 114 15.08 -17.33 -19.86
C ASP A 114 13.94 -16.28 -19.86
N ALA A 115 13.99 -15.30 -18.96
CA ALA A 115 12.95 -14.28 -18.82
C ALA A 115 13.08 -13.19 -19.90
N SER A 116 12.07 -13.07 -20.76
CA SER A 116 11.95 -11.96 -21.69
C SER A 116 11.73 -10.62 -20.97
N ASP A 117 11.96 -9.50 -21.65
CA ASP A 117 11.67 -8.16 -21.08
C ASP A 117 10.18 -8.01 -20.71
N ALA A 118 9.27 -8.67 -21.43
CA ALA A 118 7.85 -8.73 -21.06
C ALA A 118 7.62 -9.50 -19.75
N ALA A 119 8.33 -10.62 -19.55
CA ALA A 119 8.29 -11.37 -18.29
C ALA A 119 8.86 -10.53 -17.14
N LEU A 120 10.01 -9.88 -17.33
CA LEU A 120 10.60 -8.97 -16.34
C LEU A 120 9.67 -7.82 -15.99
N LYS A 121 8.93 -7.26 -16.97
CA LYS A 121 7.95 -6.21 -16.72
C LYS A 121 6.81 -6.68 -15.82
N ASN A 122 6.33 -7.91 -16.02
CA ASN A 122 5.30 -8.51 -15.16
C ASN A 122 5.84 -8.78 -13.74
N LEU A 123 7.09 -9.24 -13.61
CA LEU A 123 7.76 -9.44 -12.32
C LEU A 123 7.99 -8.10 -11.58
N ALA A 124 8.21 -7.02 -12.33
CA ALA A 124 8.37 -5.66 -11.80
C ALA A 124 7.03 -4.91 -11.60
N THR A 125 5.90 -5.60 -11.66
CA THR A 125 4.57 -5.01 -11.43
C THR A 125 4.00 -5.54 -10.12
N SER A 126 3.34 -4.69 -9.32
CA SER A 126 2.56 -5.11 -8.15
C SER A 126 1.20 -5.66 -8.57
N TRP A 127 0.74 -6.70 -7.87
CA TRP A 127 -0.50 -7.41 -8.20
C TRP A 127 -1.35 -7.70 -6.96
N GLY A 128 -2.65 -7.84 -7.19
CA GLY A 128 -3.59 -8.31 -6.18
C GLY A 128 -3.90 -7.29 -5.08
N PRO A 129 -4.70 -7.69 -4.09
CA PRO A 129 -5.24 -6.78 -3.09
C PRO A 129 -4.19 -6.25 -2.12
N PHE A 130 -3.09 -6.98 -1.93
CA PHE A 130 -1.94 -6.54 -1.14
C PHE A 130 -0.85 -5.86 -1.99
N GLN A 131 -1.09 -5.58 -3.27
CA GLN A 131 -0.11 -4.99 -4.19
C GLN A 131 1.27 -5.68 -4.12
N LEU A 132 1.27 -7.01 -4.09
CA LEU A 132 2.49 -7.81 -3.99
C LEU A 132 3.31 -7.70 -5.29
N MET A 133 4.60 -7.36 -5.16
CA MET A 133 5.49 -7.30 -6.34
C MET A 133 5.60 -8.65 -7.04
N GLY A 134 5.51 -8.66 -8.37
CA GLY A 134 5.43 -9.88 -9.18
C GLY A 134 6.58 -10.86 -8.94
N TYR A 135 7.80 -10.36 -8.77
CA TYR A 135 8.98 -11.20 -8.51
C TYR A 135 8.91 -11.98 -7.20
N LYS A 136 8.02 -11.62 -6.27
CA LYS A 136 7.80 -12.37 -5.02
C LYS A 136 7.21 -13.75 -5.30
N CYS A 137 6.58 -13.98 -6.45
CA CYS A 137 6.09 -15.31 -6.84
C CYS A 137 7.23 -16.34 -6.91
N ILE A 138 8.46 -15.91 -7.19
CA ILE A 138 9.66 -16.76 -7.21
C ILE A 138 9.93 -17.34 -5.81
N LEU A 139 9.85 -16.52 -4.76
CA LEU A 139 10.03 -16.98 -3.37
C LEU A 139 8.96 -17.99 -2.97
N LEU A 140 7.72 -17.73 -3.42
CA LEU A 140 6.57 -18.55 -3.09
C LEU A 140 6.50 -19.87 -3.88
N GLY A 141 7.32 -20.04 -4.91
CA GLY A 141 7.24 -21.17 -5.82
C GLY A 141 5.97 -21.19 -6.69
N VAL A 142 5.41 -20.03 -7.02
CA VAL A 142 4.15 -19.89 -7.77
C VAL A 142 4.29 -18.95 -8.97
N LYS A 143 3.22 -18.83 -9.78
CA LYS A 143 3.20 -17.98 -10.97
C LYS A 143 2.51 -16.65 -10.69
N ILE A 144 2.78 -15.65 -11.53
CA ILE A 144 2.14 -14.32 -11.44
C ILE A 144 0.61 -14.42 -11.51
N LYS A 145 0.07 -15.40 -12.25
CA LYS A 145 -1.38 -15.62 -12.33
C LYS A 145 -2.00 -15.91 -10.96
N ASP A 146 -1.25 -16.54 -10.06
CA ASP A 146 -1.74 -16.99 -8.76
C ASP A 146 -1.83 -15.81 -7.77
N ILE A 147 -0.89 -14.87 -7.85
CA ILE A 147 -0.87 -13.65 -7.02
C ILE A 147 -1.76 -12.50 -7.55
N ARG A 148 -2.30 -12.63 -8.77
CA ARG A 148 -3.24 -11.66 -9.37
C ARG A 148 -4.67 -12.17 -9.55
N GLY A 149 -4.86 -13.49 -9.44
CA GLY A 149 -6.13 -14.17 -9.73
C GLY A 149 -7.01 -14.36 -8.50
N GLU A 150 -7.82 -15.41 -8.51
CA GLU A 150 -8.75 -15.75 -7.43
C GLU A 150 -8.02 -16.01 -6.10
N GLU A 151 -6.86 -16.66 -6.17
CA GLU A 151 -6.02 -17.01 -5.01
C GLU A 151 -5.12 -15.86 -4.52
N ALA A 152 -5.31 -14.63 -5.03
CA ALA A 152 -4.42 -13.50 -4.73
C ALA A 152 -4.36 -13.16 -3.23
N VAL A 153 -5.47 -13.33 -2.50
CA VAL A 153 -5.49 -13.15 -1.04
C VAL A 153 -4.64 -14.21 -0.36
N TYR A 154 -4.82 -15.49 -0.71
CA TYR A 154 -4.10 -16.60 -0.11
C TYR A 154 -2.58 -16.44 -0.29
N TYR A 155 -2.11 -16.25 -1.53
CA TYR A 155 -0.67 -16.13 -1.78
C TYR A 155 -0.07 -14.83 -1.26
N GLY A 156 -0.84 -13.74 -1.23
CA GLY A 156 -0.42 -12.50 -0.58
C GLY A 156 -0.24 -12.68 0.93
N ALA A 157 -1.19 -13.33 1.60
CA ALA A 157 -1.09 -13.64 3.02
C ALA A 157 0.06 -14.61 3.33
N LYS A 158 0.27 -15.63 2.49
CA LYS A 158 1.43 -16.53 2.59
C LYS A 158 2.75 -15.77 2.52
N TRP A 159 2.88 -14.81 1.59
CA TRP A 159 4.08 -13.98 1.52
C TRP A 159 4.25 -13.12 2.77
N ILE A 160 3.16 -12.53 3.28
CA ILE A 160 3.17 -11.74 4.50
C ILE A 160 3.66 -12.57 5.69
N ASP A 161 3.17 -13.81 5.84
CA ASP A 161 3.62 -14.72 6.89
C ASP A 161 5.12 -14.99 6.81
N LEU A 162 5.61 -15.37 5.63
CA LEU A 162 7.04 -15.64 5.40
C LEU A 162 7.92 -14.41 5.61
N ALA A 163 7.48 -13.24 5.18
CA ALA A 163 8.28 -12.02 5.20
C ALA A 163 8.34 -11.38 6.59
N TYR A 164 7.21 -11.33 7.30
CA TYR A 164 7.11 -10.63 8.58
C TYR A 164 6.01 -11.17 9.52
N GLY A 165 5.50 -12.39 9.30
CA GLY A 165 4.45 -13.02 10.11
C GLY A 165 4.78 -13.09 11.60
N LYS A 166 6.04 -13.40 11.96
CA LYS A 166 6.50 -13.39 13.36
C LYS A 166 6.26 -12.04 14.05
N ARG A 167 6.55 -10.94 13.36
CA ARG A 167 6.33 -9.59 13.89
C ARG A 167 4.85 -9.26 13.96
N LEU A 168 4.09 -9.72 12.97
CA LEU A 168 2.65 -9.51 12.91
C LEU A 168 1.92 -10.21 14.07
N ARG A 169 2.30 -11.46 14.38
CA ARG A 169 1.79 -12.22 15.54
C ARG A 169 2.17 -11.56 16.88
N ASN A 170 3.30 -10.88 16.94
CA ASN A 170 3.71 -10.08 18.10
C ASN A 170 3.10 -8.67 18.12
N GLU A 171 2.07 -8.40 17.30
CA GLU A 171 1.36 -7.12 17.20
C GLU A 171 2.27 -5.91 16.89
N GLN A 172 3.43 -6.14 16.26
CA GLN A 172 4.36 -5.08 15.84
C GLN A 172 3.86 -4.40 14.55
N PHE A 173 2.59 -3.97 14.52
CA PHE A 173 1.89 -3.51 13.30
C PHE A 173 2.59 -2.34 12.61
N LYS A 174 3.20 -1.43 13.39
CA LYS A 174 3.98 -0.31 12.86
C LYS A 174 5.16 -0.78 12.01
N ASP A 175 5.89 -1.78 12.48
CA ASP A 175 6.97 -2.41 11.73
C ASP A 175 6.43 -3.15 10.52
N CYS A 176 5.34 -3.90 10.67
CA CYS A 176 4.73 -4.67 9.58
C CYS A 176 4.31 -3.79 8.40
N PHE A 177 3.63 -2.66 8.65
CA PHE A 177 3.29 -1.71 7.58
C PHE A 177 4.55 -1.11 6.93
N HIS A 178 5.56 -0.76 7.72
CA HIS A 178 6.81 -0.22 7.16
C HIS A 178 7.55 -1.27 6.32
N ILE A 179 7.60 -2.53 6.77
CA ILE A 179 8.20 -3.65 6.03
C ILE A 179 7.44 -3.88 4.73
N HIS A 180 6.11 -3.86 4.75
CA HIS A 180 5.32 -4.05 3.55
C HIS A 180 5.59 -2.96 2.51
N ASN A 181 5.66 -1.69 2.95
CA ASN A 181 5.87 -0.56 2.04
C ASN A 181 7.31 -0.40 1.55
N THR A 182 8.30 -0.75 2.37
CA THR A 182 9.71 -0.39 2.15
C THR A 182 10.69 -1.56 2.12
N GLY A 183 10.25 -2.75 2.55
CA GLY A 183 11.08 -3.92 2.78
C GLY A 183 11.91 -3.88 4.07
N ARG A 184 11.73 -2.88 4.95
CA ARG A 184 12.52 -2.70 6.17
C ARG A 184 11.64 -2.44 7.41
N PRO A 185 12.06 -2.83 8.63
CA PRO A 185 11.39 -2.42 9.86
C PRO A 185 11.35 -0.90 10.02
N TYR A 186 10.46 -0.42 10.89
CA TYR A 186 10.39 1.00 11.19
C TYR A 186 11.71 1.43 11.85
N PRO A 187 12.28 2.59 11.48
CA PRO A 187 13.57 3.00 12.03
C PRO A 187 13.46 3.32 13.53
N ASN A 188 14.41 2.78 14.32
CA ASN A 188 14.54 3.12 15.75
C ASN A 188 15.04 4.55 15.95
N ASN A 189 15.74 5.11 14.96
CA ASN A 189 16.26 6.47 14.94
C ASN A 189 16.12 7.09 13.54
N GLY A 190 15.83 8.39 13.48
CA GLY A 190 15.59 9.10 12.22
C GLY A 190 14.16 9.00 11.69
N ARG A 191 13.93 9.51 10.48
CA ARG A 191 12.58 9.59 9.88
C ARG A 191 12.26 8.30 9.12
N PRO A 192 11.00 7.80 9.19
CA PRO A 192 10.56 6.67 8.38
C PRO A 192 10.66 6.98 6.88
N THR A 193 11.02 5.99 6.09
CA THR A 193 11.17 6.11 4.63
C THR A 193 9.95 5.56 3.92
N THR A 194 8.76 6.06 4.25
CA THR A 194 7.53 5.78 3.49
C THR A 194 7.28 6.92 2.51
N HIS A 195 6.90 6.62 1.26
CA HIS A 195 6.56 7.69 0.30
C HIS A 195 5.43 8.58 0.85
N ASP A 196 4.41 7.97 1.46
CA ASP A 196 3.32 8.68 2.13
C ASP A 196 3.53 8.66 3.65
N PRO A 197 3.79 9.81 4.30
CA PRO A 197 3.92 9.89 5.77
C PRO A 197 2.68 9.41 6.53
N GLN A 198 1.50 9.42 5.89
CA GLN A 198 0.23 8.99 6.47
C GLN A 198 -0.07 7.50 6.22
N TYR A 199 0.80 6.76 5.52
CA TYR A 199 0.60 5.34 5.26
C TYR A 199 0.43 4.55 6.55
N ILE A 200 1.39 4.67 7.47
CA ILE A 200 1.38 3.93 8.74
C ILE A 200 0.25 4.40 9.68
N PRO A 201 0.07 5.72 9.94
CA PRO A 201 -1.05 6.19 10.75
C PRO A 201 -2.43 5.73 10.25
N ARG A 202 -2.67 5.74 8.93
CA ARG A 202 -3.93 5.25 8.36
C ARG A 202 -4.09 3.74 8.52
N GLY A 203 -3.01 2.97 8.39
CA GLY A 203 -3.04 1.53 8.60
C GLY A 203 -3.41 1.16 10.03
N LEU A 204 -2.78 1.80 11.01
CA LEU A 204 -3.11 1.60 12.43
C LEU A 204 -4.56 1.99 12.74
N ALA A 205 -5.02 3.13 12.21
CA ALA A 205 -6.42 3.54 12.39
C ALA A 205 -7.41 2.57 11.71
N ALA A 206 -7.04 1.96 10.59
CA ALA A 206 -7.88 0.99 9.90
C ALA A 206 -7.99 -0.34 10.66
N ILE A 207 -6.91 -0.80 11.32
CA ILE A 207 -6.95 -2.01 12.16
C ILE A 207 -8.05 -1.93 13.21
N GLU A 208 -8.16 -0.80 13.92
CA GLU A 208 -9.17 -0.61 14.98
C GLU A 208 -10.60 -0.74 14.46
N LYS A 209 -10.85 -0.39 13.20
CA LYS A 209 -12.17 -0.54 12.58
C LYS A 209 -12.49 -2.01 12.31
N TYR A 210 -11.54 -2.74 11.74
CA TYR A 210 -11.74 -4.15 11.40
C TYR A 210 -11.72 -5.08 12.60
N LYS A 211 -11.13 -4.67 13.74
CA LYS A 211 -11.27 -5.40 15.02
C LYS A 211 -12.74 -5.59 15.41
N ASN A 212 -13.57 -4.59 15.12
CA ASN A 212 -15.00 -4.62 15.44
C ASN A 212 -15.86 -5.29 14.35
N ALA A 213 -15.39 -5.30 13.10
CA ALA A 213 -16.07 -5.95 11.97
C ALA A 213 -15.73 -7.45 11.83
N GLY A 214 -14.78 -7.96 12.61
CA GLY A 214 -14.34 -9.36 12.63
C GLY A 214 -15.11 -10.26 13.61
N LYS A 215 -16.04 -9.71 14.40
CA LYS A 215 -17.02 -10.47 15.19
C LYS A 215 -18.19 -10.88 14.32
#